data_AF-A0A1Q3E6W5-F1
#
_entry.id   AF-A0A1Q3E6W5-F1
#
_cell.length_a   1.000
_cell.length_b   1.000
_cell.length_c   1.000
_cell.angle_alpha   90.00
_cell.angle_beta   90.00
_cell.angle_gamma   90.00
#
_symmetry.space_group_name_H-M   'P 1'
#
loop_
_entity.id
_entity.type
_entity.pdbx_description
1 polymer ?
#
loop_
_entity_poly.entity_id
_entity_poly.type
_entity_poly.pdbx_seq_one_letter_code
_entity_poly.pdbx_strand_id
1 'polypeptide(L)'
;MNSTFLRGIQQTDDEGVVTFDTVFPGHYSGRATHIHMIAHLNATLLSNNTLSGGTVPHVGQVFWDQDLINDVEATYPYNTNTIVITENVDDRVFSTETEDTTSDPVLEYVYLGSNLSDGLFAWVTIAVNTSATYDPNYSFVWTSDGSIAESGGELTVN
;
A
#
# COMPACT_ATOMS: atom_id res chain seq x y z
N MET A 1 -2.86 -18.74 8.12
CA MET A 1 -3.73 -18.29 7.01
C MET A 1 -2.93 -18.50 5.72
N ASN A 2 -3.43 -19.26 4.74
CA ASN A 2 -2.69 -19.58 3.49
C ASN A 2 -3.16 -18.75 2.29
N SER A 3 -3.72 -17.56 2.52
CA SER A 3 -4.27 -16.73 1.45
C SER A 3 -3.37 -15.54 1.15
N THR A 4 -3.21 -15.23 -0.14
CA THR A 4 -2.41 -14.12 -0.66
C THR A 4 -3.24 -13.10 -1.45
N PHE A 5 -4.57 -13.06 -1.25
CA PHE A 5 -5.40 -12.02 -1.88
C PHE A 5 -4.88 -10.62 -1.51
N LEU A 6 -5.05 -9.66 -2.45
CA LEU A 6 -4.65 -8.26 -2.27
C LEU A 6 -3.16 -8.07 -1.90
N ARG A 7 -2.31 -9.00 -2.38
CA ARG A 7 -0.85 -8.93 -2.27
C ARG A 7 -0.28 -9.23 -3.66
N GLY A 8 0.68 -8.43 -4.08
CA GLY A 8 1.35 -8.60 -5.36
C GLY A 8 2.78 -8.08 -5.30
N ILE A 9 3.62 -8.62 -6.17
CA ILE A 9 4.98 -8.15 -6.42
C ILE A 9 5.07 -7.92 -7.92
N GLN A 10 5.59 -6.78 -8.32
CA GLN A 10 5.89 -6.46 -9.71
C GLN A 10 7.31 -5.93 -9.80
N GLN A 11 7.98 -6.31 -10.89
CA GLN A 11 9.24 -5.68 -11.26
C GLN A 11 8.91 -4.41 -12.05
N THR A 12 9.58 -3.30 -11.73
CA THR A 12 9.50 -2.08 -12.53
C THR A 12 9.97 -2.34 -13.96
N ASP A 13 9.32 -1.74 -14.94
CA ASP A 13 9.82 -1.69 -16.31
C ASP A 13 11.04 -0.76 -16.47
N ASP A 14 11.48 -0.57 -17.71
CA ASP A 14 12.65 0.26 -18.03
C ASP A 14 12.42 1.76 -17.74
N GLU A 15 11.16 2.17 -17.60
CA GLU A 15 10.72 3.51 -17.22
C GLU A 15 10.48 3.67 -15.70
N GLY A 16 10.63 2.60 -14.91
CA GLY A 16 10.42 2.62 -13.46
C GLY A 16 8.96 2.47 -13.03
N VAL A 17 8.07 2.03 -13.93
CA VAL A 17 6.62 1.92 -13.69
C VAL A 17 6.25 0.50 -13.28
N VAL A 18 5.28 0.40 -12.36
CA VAL A 18 4.59 -0.85 -12.01
C VAL A 18 3.09 -0.64 -12.07
N THR A 19 2.36 -1.67 -12.51
CA THR A 19 0.90 -1.64 -12.60
C THR A 19 0.31 -2.81 -11.82
N PHE A 20 -0.75 -2.52 -11.08
CA PHE A 20 -1.53 -3.50 -10.34
C PHE A 20 -3.01 -3.35 -10.67
N ASP A 21 -3.66 -4.46 -11.00
CA ASP A 21 -5.11 -4.54 -10.98
C ASP A 21 -5.55 -4.97 -9.58
N THR A 22 -6.28 -4.10 -8.89
CA THR A 22 -6.77 -4.34 -7.53
C THR A 22 -8.19 -3.80 -7.36
N VAL A 23 -8.77 -4.03 -6.19
CA VAL A 23 -9.99 -3.36 -5.74
C VAL A 23 -9.63 -2.16 -4.87
N PHE A 24 -10.56 -1.22 -4.73
CA PHE A 24 -10.44 -0.17 -3.72
C PHE A 24 -10.36 -0.80 -2.32
N PRO A 25 -9.40 -0.43 -1.47
CA PRO A 25 -9.25 -1.06 -0.17
C PRO A 25 -10.42 -0.71 0.77
N GLY A 26 -10.88 -1.68 1.56
CA GLY A 26 -11.79 -1.39 2.67
C GLY A 26 -11.06 -0.79 3.87
N HIS A 27 -11.79 -0.18 4.79
CA HIS A 27 -11.24 0.43 6.00
C HIS A 27 -11.30 -0.49 7.23
N TYR A 28 -10.44 -0.18 8.21
CA TYR A 28 -10.45 -0.79 9.55
C TYR A 28 -10.21 0.29 10.62
N SER A 29 -10.54 -0.04 11.87
CA SER A 29 -10.57 0.95 12.96
C SER A 29 -9.22 1.64 13.17
N GLY A 30 -9.25 2.97 13.28
CA GLY A 30 -8.12 3.81 13.66
C GLY A 30 -7.07 4.01 12.56
N ARG A 31 -7.40 3.70 11.30
CA ARG A 31 -6.57 3.98 10.13
C ARG A 31 -7.40 4.51 8.97
N ALA A 32 -6.89 5.51 8.27
CA ALA A 32 -7.45 5.95 6.99
C ALA A 32 -7.29 4.86 5.92
N THR A 33 -8.06 4.92 4.84
CA THR A 33 -8.02 3.93 3.76
C THR A 33 -6.72 4.05 2.96
N HIS A 34 -5.92 2.97 2.90
CA HIS A 34 -4.56 2.99 2.31
C HIS A 34 -4.20 1.67 1.60
N ILE A 35 -3.14 1.74 0.79
CA ILE A 35 -2.41 0.60 0.25
C ILE A 35 -0.99 0.63 0.80
N HIS A 36 -0.50 -0.51 1.28
CA HIS A 36 0.90 -0.65 1.68
C HIS A 36 1.81 -0.84 0.47
N MET A 37 3.00 -0.23 0.51
CA MET A 37 4.02 -0.45 -0.49
C MET A 37 5.40 -0.65 0.12
N ILE A 38 6.19 -1.52 -0.52
CA ILE A 38 7.59 -1.77 -0.18
C ILE A 38 8.35 -1.84 -1.49
N ALA A 39 9.37 -0.99 -1.63
CA ALA A 39 10.29 -1.04 -2.76
C ALA A 39 11.47 -1.94 -2.40
N HIS A 40 11.83 -2.84 -3.31
CA HIS A 40 13.02 -3.68 -3.20
C HIS A 40 13.99 -3.35 -4.33
N LEU A 41 15.28 -3.19 -4.00
CA LEU A 41 16.35 -2.99 -4.98
C LEU A 41 17.25 -4.22 -5.02
N ASN A 42 17.62 -4.69 -6.22
CA ASN A 42 18.50 -5.85 -6.42
C ASN A 42 18.01 -7.14 -5.73
N ALA A 43 16.70 -7.27 -5.50
CA ALA A 43 16.10 -8.50 -4.99
C ALA A 43 15.95 -9.54 -6.10
N THR A 44 15.97 -10.82 -5.73
CA THR A 44 15.76 -11.95 -6.63
C THR A 44 14.37 -12.52 -6.43
N LEU A 45 13.59 -12.58 -7.51
CA LEU A 45 12.30 -13.30 -7.53
C LEU A 45 12.54 -14.80 -7.56
N LEU A 46 11.99 -15.50 -6.57
CA LEU A 46 12.07 -16.94 -6.43
C LEU A 46 10.89 -17.63 -7.15
N SER A 47 11.04 -18.91 -7.46
CA SER A 47 10.03 -19.70 -8.19
C SER A 47 8.70 -19.89 -7.45
N ASN A 48 8.67 -19.63 -6.15
CA ASN A 48 7.48 -19.62 -5.29
C ASN A 48 6.83 -18.22 -5.18
N ASN A 49 7.19 -17.28 -6.06
CA ASN A 49 6.69 -15.90 -6.09
C ASN A 49 7.01 -15.09 -4.81
N THR A 50 8.11 -15.38 -4.13
CA THR A 50 8.65 -14.55 -3.03
C THR A 50 9.94 -13.87 -3.45
N LEU A 51 10.33 -12.79 -2.76
CA LEU A 51 11.61 -12.11 -2.97
C LEU A 51 12.67 -12.59 -1.97
N SER A 52 13.94 -12.55 -2.38
CA SER A 52 15.10 -12.79 -1.51
C SER A 52 16.28 -11.87 -1.86
N GLY A 53 17.12 -11.56 -0.86
CA GLY A 53 18.25 -10.65 -1.04
C GLY A 53 17.83 -9.21 -1.33
N GLY A 54 18.78 -8.41 -1.84
CA GLY A 54 18.59 -7.00 -2.14
C GLY A 54 18.57 -6.10 -0.90
N THR A 55 18.14 -4.86 -1.10
CA THR A 55 17.89 -3.87 -0.05
C THR A 55 16.46 -3.37 -0.15
N VAL A 56 15.95 -2.76 0.93
CA VAL A 56 14.63 -2.15 0.98
C VAL A 56 14.81 -0.65 1.13
N PRO A 57 14.89 0.12 0.03
CA PRO A 57 15.11 1.55 0.09
C PRO A 57 13.86 2.37 0.41
N HIS A 58 12.67 1.76 0.47
CA HIS A 58 11.44 2.47 0.81
C HIS A 58 10.37 1.52 1.37
N VAL A 59 9.73 1.97 2.46
CA VAL A 59 8.53 1.38 3.05
C VAL A 59 7.56 2.53 3.28
N GLY A 60 6.34 2.41 2.77
CA GLY A 60 5.37 3.49 2.85
C GLY A 60 3.95 3.03 2.62
N GLN A 61 3.04 3.99 2.66
CA GLN A 61 1.63 3.81 2.37
C GLN A 61 1.21 4.85 1.34
N VAL A 62 0.23 4.48 0.52
CA VAL A 62 -0.42 5.43 -0.38
C VAL A 62 -1.88 5.51 0.01
N PHE A 63 -2.41 6.72 -0.03
CA PHE A 63 -3.74 7.06 0.44
C PHE A 63 -4.61 7.50 -0.73
N TRP A 64 -5.89 7.71 -0.45
CA TRP A 64 -6.87 8.12 -1.42
C TRP A 64 -7.45 9.47 -1.04
N ASP A 65 -7.89 10.24 -2.03
CA ASP A 65 -8.64 11.47 -1.80
C ASP A 65 -9.85 11.19 -0.88
N GLN A 66 -10.09 12.08 0.09
CA GLN A 66 -11.09 11.87 1.13
C GLN A 66 -12.52 11.86 0.57
N ASP A 67 -12.80 12.65 -0.46
CA ASP A 67 -14.11 12.66 -1.10
C ASP A 67 -14.35 11.35 -1.87
N LEU A 68 -13.32 10.83 -2.55
CA LEU A 68 -13.41 9.50 -3.20
C LEU A 68 -13.64 8.37 -2.19
N ILE A 69 -12.97 8.40 -1.03
CA ILE A 69 -13.21 7.43 0.06
C ILE A 69 -14.68 7.46 0.46
N ASN A 70 -15.24 8.66 0.69
CA ASN A 70 -16.63 8.83 1.09
C ASN A 70 -17.60 8.29 0.03
N ASP A 71 -17.35 8.57 -1.25
CA ASP A 71 -18.15 8.08 -2.37
C ASP A 71 -18.12 6.55 -2.46
N VAL A 72 -16.94 5.93 -2.32
CA VAL A 72 -16.80 4.46 -2.34
C VAL A 72 -17.53 3.81 -1.16
N GLU A 73 -17.36 4.36 0.04
CA GLU A 73 -17.97 3.84 1.28
C GLU A 73 -19.51 3.91 1.26
N ALA A 74 -20.11 4.77 0.44
CA ALA A 74 -21.55 4.78 0.22
C ALA A 74 -22.07 3.61 -0.64
N THR A 75 -21.20 2.88 -1.33
CA THR A 75 -21.56 1.80 -2.27
C THR A 75 -21.46 0.39 -1.65
N TYR A 76 -22.18 -0.57 -2.22
CA TYR A 76 -22.01 -1.98 -1.84
C TYR A 76 -20.70 -2.54 -2.43
N PRO A 77 -19.90 -3.34 -1.70
CA PRO A 77 -20.17 -3.85 -0.34
C PRO A 77 -19.65 -2.96 0.80
N TYR A 78 -18.94 -1.87 0.52
CA TYR A 78 -18.29 -1.02 1.52
C TYR A 78 -19.28 -0.48 2.56
N ASN A 79 -20.47 -0.07 2.11
CA ASN A 79 -21.57 0.41 2.98
C ASN A 79 -22.15 -0.64 3.95
N THR A 80 -21.69 -1.89 3.88
CA THR A 80 -22.04 -2.94 4.86
C THR A 80 -21.06 -3.02 6.03
N ASN A 81 -19.91 -2.35 5.93
CA ASN A 81 -18.98 -2.21 7.04
C ASN A 81 -19.54 -1.22 8.07
N THR A 82 -19.54 -1.60 9.34
CA THR A 82 -20.10 -0.79 10.44
C THR A 82 -19.02 -0.13 11.31
N ILE A 83 -17.75 -0.34 10.95
CA ILE A 83 -16.62 0.37 11.57
C ILE A 83 -16.71 1.85 11.19
N VAL A 84 -16.32 2.73 12.11
CA VAL A 84 -16.26 4.17 11.83
C VAL A 84 -15.01 4.46 11.01
N ILE A 85 -15.17 5.17 9.90
CA ILE A 85 -14.08 5.62 9.03
C ILE A 85 -13.20 6.59 9.82
N THR A 86 -11.88 6.40 9.74
CA THR A 86 -10.89 7.39 10.17
C THR A 86 -10.54 8.25 8.96
N GLU A 87 -10.74 9.56 9.04
CA GLU A 87 -10.39 10.47 7.95
C GLU A 87 -8.87 10.58 7.79
N ASN A 88 -8.39 10.93 6.60
CA ASN A 88 -6.96 11.13 6.34
C ASN A 88 -6.32 12.12 7.33
N VAL A 89 -7.04 13.20 7.67
CA VAL A 89 -6.57 14.24 8.60
C VAL A 89 -6.39 13.72 10.03
N ASP A 90 -7.10 12.66 10.40
CA ASP A 90 -7.04 12.04 11.73
C ASP A 90 -6.10 10.83 11.77
N ASP A 91 -5.55 10.40 10.62
CA ASP A 91 -4.64 9.27 10.54
C ASP A 91 -3.20 9.69 10.88
N ARG A 92 -2.67 9.06 11.94
CA ARG A 92 -1.31 9.33 12.41
C ARG A 92 -0.23 9.02 11.37
N VAL A 93 -0.42 8.00 10.51
CA VAL A 93 0.57 7.60 9.51
C VAL A 93 0.51 8.55 8.33
N PHE A 94 -0.68 8.95 7.88
CA PHE A 94 -0.84 10.01 6.89
C PHE A 94 -0.11 11.27 7.35
N SER A 95 -0.29 11.64 8.63
CA SER A 95 0.44 12.75 9.25
C SER A 95 1.95 12.52 9.21
N THR A 96 2.45 11.36 9.67
CA THR A 96 3.89 11.04 9.65
C THR A 96 4.51 11.05 8.24
N GLU A 97 3.77 10.63 7.22
CA GLU A 97 4.27 10.56 5.84
C GLU A 97 4.28 11.93 5.13
N THR A 98 3.58 12.92 5.68
CA THR A 98 3.46 14.27 5.10
C THR A 98 4.15 15.36 5.94
N GLU A 99 4.26 15.17 7.25
CA GLU A 99 4.83 16.13 8.20
C GLU A 99 6.26 16.53 7.83
N ASP A 100 6.52 17.84 7.77
CA ASP A 100 7.83 18.43 7.44
C ASP A 100 8.45 17.97 6.10
N THR A 101 7.62 17.51 5.16
CA THR A 101 8.05 17.10 3.81
C THR A 101 7.26 17.81 2.71
N THR A 102 7.69 17.59 1.46
CA THR A 102 6.88 17.88 0.26
C THR A 102 6.29 16.59 -0.32
N SER A 103 6.19 15.54 0.49
CA SER A 103 5.60 14.27 0.07
C SER A 103 4.10 14.43 -0.10
N ASP A 104 3.56 13.84 -1.17
CA ASP A 104 2.14 13.71 -1.38
C ASP A 104 1.83 12.24 -1.67
N PRO A 105 1.43 11.46 -0.64
CA PRO A 105 1.14 10.04 -0.80
C PRO A 105 -0.29 9.79 -1.29
N VAL A 106 -1.05 10.82 -1.67
CA VAL A 106 -2.42 10.67 -2.19
C VAL A 106 -2.37 10.28 -3.67
N LEU A 107 -3.08 9.22 -4.01
CA LEU A 107 -3.24 8.78 -5.39
C LEU A 107 -4.06 9.80 -6.18
N GLU A 108 -3.51 10.24 -7.30
CA GLU A 108 -4.25 10.90 -8.37
C GLU A 108 -5.10 9.84 -9.10
N TYR A 109 -6.27 10.23 -9.61
CA TYR A 109 -7.16 9.27 -10.25
C TYR A 109 -8.09 9.88 -11.30
N VAL A 110 -8.55 9.03 -12.21
CA VAL A 110 -9.65 9.31 -13.13
C VAL A 110 -10.64 8.14 -13.13
N TYR A 111 -11.91 8.45 -13.38
CA TYR A 111 -12.92 7.43 -13.61
C TYR A 111 -12.73 6.85 -15.01
N LEU A 112 -12.79 5.52 -15.12
CA LEU A 112 -12.74 4.82 -16.40
C LEU A 112 -14.07 4.90 -17.18
N GLY A 113 -15.12 5.38 -16.52
CA GLY A 113 -16.44 5.61 -17.10
C GLY A 113 -17.18 6.76 -16.40
N SER A 114 -18.50 6.76 -16.52
CA SER A 114 -19.35 7.80 -15.89
C SER A 114 -19.69 7.48 -14.43
N ASN A 115 -19.48 6.24 -13.99
CA ASN A 115 -19.83 5.76 -12.66
C ASN A 115 -18.60 5.15 -11.97
N LEU A 116 -18.59 5.18 -10.64
CA LEU A 116 -17.54 4.55 -9.83
C LEU A 116 -17.38 3.05 -10.12
N SER A 117 -18.49 2.35 -10.42
CA SER A 117 -18.51 0.92 -10.76
C SER A 117 -17.81 0.60 -12.08
N ASP A 118 -17.58 1.60 -12.94
CA ASP A 118 -16.88 1.43 -14.22
C ASP A 118 -15.36 1.30 -14.01
N GLY A 119 -14.88 1.62 -12.80
CA GLY A 119 -13.48 1.49 -12.39
C GLY A 119 -12.75 2.82 -12.31
N LEU A 120 -11.56 2.76 -11.71
CA LEU A 120 -10.66 3.88 -11.53
C LEU A 120 -9.32 3.54 -12.18
N PHE A 121 -8.69 4.53 -12.80
CA PHE A 121 -7.27 4.50 -13.11
C PHE A 121 -6.58 5.49 -12.18
N ALA A 122 -5.69 4.98 -11.32
CA ALA A 122 -5.02 5.77 -10.30
C ALA A 122 -3.50 5.67 -10.43
N TRP A 123 -2.79 6.73 -10.07
CA TRP A 123 -1.34 6.79 -10.13
C TRP A 123 -0.76 7.68 -9.04
N VAL A 124 0.49 7.40 -8.69
CA VAL A 124 1.31 8.21 -7.78
C VAL A 124 2.77 8.04 -8.19
N THR A 125 3.57 9.10 -8.04
CA THR A 125 5.01 9.04 -8.28
C THR A 125 5.73 8.97 -6.94
N ILE A 126 6.55 7.93 -6.74
CA ILE A 126 7.28 7.72 -5.50
C ILE A 126 8.77 7.92 -5.75
N ALA A 127 9.35 8.95 -5.13
CA ALA A 127 10.78 9.19 -5.16
C ALA A 127 11.49 8.32 -4.12
N VAL A 128 12.37 7.42 -4.57
CA VAL A 128 13.08 6.47 -3.72
C VAL A 128 14.55 6.85 -3.61
N ASN A 129 15.05 7.01 -2.39
CA ASN A 129 16.49 7.12 -2.14
C ASN A 129 17.13 5.73 -2.23
N THR A 130 17.73 5.41 -3.38
CA THR A 130 18.31 4.09 -3.66
C THR A 130 19.51 3.72 -2.80
N SER A 131 20.08 4.67 -2.06
CA SER A 131 21.16 4.42 -1.10
C SER A 131 20.65 4.14 0.32
N ALA A 132 19.36 4.37 0.59
CA ALA A 132 18.76 4.03 1.88
C ALA A 132 18.54 2.52 1.99
N THR A 133 18.53 2.02 3.22
CA THR A 133 18.15 0.63 3.51
C THR A 133 17.42 0.61 4.83
N TYR A 134 16.19 0.12 4.80
CA TYR A 134 15.32 -0.05 5.95
C TYR A 134 15.15 -1.55 6.23
N ASP A 135 14.86 -1.88 7.49
CA ASP A 135 14.36 -3.21 7.84
C ASP A 135 12.83 -3.16 7.89
N PRO A 136 12.12 -3.69 6.86
CA PRO A 136 10.68 -3.75 6.89
C PRO A 136 10.22 -4.72 7.98
N ASN A 137 9.62 -4.16 9.02
CA ASN A 137 8.87 -4.94 10.00
C ASN A 137 7.59 -5.49 9.37
N TYR A 138 7.70 -6.63 8.68
CA TYR A 138 6.53 -7.32 8.17
C TYR A 138 5.66 -7.79 9.33
N SER A 139 4.34 -7.70 9.21
CA SER A 139 3.45 -8.38 10.16
C SER A 139 3.39 -9.89 9.92
N PHE A 140 3.81 -10.35 8.73
CA PHE A 140 3.85 -11.75 8.34
C PHE A 140 4.95 -12.01 7.32
N VAL A 141 5.68 -13.12 7.47
CA VAL A 141 6.69 -13.59 6.51
C VAL A 141 6.26 -14.96 5.97
N TRP A 142 6.47 -15.18 4.67
CA TRP A 142 6.19 -16.48 4.05
C TRP A 142 7.44 -17.37 4.11
N THR A 143 7.34 -18.49 4.81
CA THR A 143 8.41 -19.48 4.96
C THR A 143 8.11 -20.77 4.20
N SER A 144 9.03 -21.73 4.24
CA SER A 144 8.78 -23.10 3.73
C SER A 144 7.57 -23.76 4.38
N ASP A 145 7.21 -23.35 5.60
CA ASP A 145 6.12 -23.91 6.40
C ASP A 145 4.83 -23.05 6.32
N GLY A 146 4.84 -22.01 5.46
CA GLY A 146 3.72 -21.09 5.24
C GLY A 146 3.90 -19.72 5.90
N SER A 147 2.82 -18.93 5.96
CA SER A 147 2.81 -17.61 6.61
C SER A 147 3.01 -17.73 8.12
N ILE A 148 4.11 -17.18 8.62
CA ILE A 148 4.34 -16.95 10.05
C ILE A 148 4.05 -15.49 10.38
N ALA A 149 3.43 -15.23 11.53
CA ALA A 149 3.23 -13.87 12.03
C ALA A 149 4.55 -13.38 12.64
N GLU A 150 4.98 -12.20 12.23
CA GLU A 150 6.13 -11.49 12.79
C GLU A 150 5.60 -10.33 13.65
N SER A 151 6.24 -10.02 14.77
CA SER A 151 5.82 -8.92 15.65
C SER A 151 6.21 -7.56 15.05
N GLY A 152 5.58 -7.16 13.97
CA GLY A 152 5.91 -5.90 13.28
C GLY A 152 5.21 -4.70 13.91
N GLY A 153 5.97 -3.78 14.51
CA GLY A 153 5.40 -2.56 15.09
C GLY A 153 6.39 -1.52 15.61
N GLU A 154 7.59 -1.37 15.04
CA GLU A 154 8.42 -0.17 15.27
C GLU A 154 9.52 -0.07 14.20
N LEU A 155 9.46 0.94 13.32
CA LEU A 155 10.52 1.22 12.35
C LEU A 155 11.81 1.57 13.09
N THR A 156 12.78 0.66 13.12
CA THR A 156 14.16 0.97 13.51
C THR A 156 14.94 1.37 12.26
N VAL A 157 15.29 2.65 12.18
CA VAL A 157 16.27 3.17 11.21
C VAL A 157 17.66 2.79 11.73
N ASN A 158 18.46 2.10 10.92
CA ASN A 158 19.89 1.87 11.17
C ASN A 158 20.74 2.91 10.45
#